data_AF-A0A1C2E9U3-F1
#
_entry.id   AF-A0A1C2E9U3-F1
#
_cell.length_a   1.000
_cell.length_b   1.000
_cell.length_c   1.000
_cell.angle_alpha   90.00
_cell.angle_beta   90.00
_cell.angle_gamma   90.00
#
_symmetry.space_group_name_H-M   'P 1'
#
loop_
_entity.id
_entity.type
_entity.pdbx_description
1 polymer ?
#
loop_
_entity_poly.entity_id
_entity_poly.type
_entity_poly.pdbx_seq_one_letter_code
_entity_poly.pdbx_strand_id
1 'polypeptide(L)'
;MRPPINTLARWQHRNQTGATLLVALMMLLIITLLALSSMRGVSLESRITGNLRLQKTLTNAAEAGLRIGEVSINQWQCTTIAGNTNKPCMRVPTTLVNGDYLPAFTAANSANINLVTTYQYNPATGNNVEIEWYVTDLKFLDGQAQNNCALLARDCGRHYYEITACASNVRCSSDTTTQRVILRTVFAVSDS
;
A
#
# COMPACT_ATOMS: atom_id res chain seq x y z
N MET A 1 -17.46 106.09 -5.99
CA MET A 1 -17.78 104.90 -6.81
C MET A 1 -17.56 103.62 -5.99
N ARG A 2 -18.26 102.52 -6.34
CA ARG A 2 -18.09 101.14 -5.81
C ARG A 2 -17.38 100.25 -6.88
N PRO A 3 -17.04 98.96 -6.62
CA PRO A 3 -15.89 98.25 -7.23
C PRO A 3 -16.26 97.28 -8.37
N PRO A 4 -15.26 96.58 -8.95
CA PRO A 4 -15.24 95.09 -9.02
C PRO A 4 -13.82 94.47 -8.86
N ILE A 5 -13.54 93.16 -8.67
CA ILE A 5 -14.26 91.96 -8.14
C ILE A 5 -13.21 90.89 -7.69
N ASN A 6 -13.65 89.82 -7.00
CA ASN A 6 -12.86 88.68 -6.47
C ASN A 6 -12.22 87.72 -7.50
N THR A 7 -11.16 87.01 -7.10
CA THR A 7 -10.96 85.56 -7.38
C THR A 7 -10.22 84.84 -6.24
N LEU A 8 -10.88 84.64 -5.10
CA LEU A 8 -10.42 83.62 -4.14
C LEU A 8 -10.66 82.23 -4.74
N ALA A 9 -9.58 81.55 -5.14
CA ALA A 9 -9.62 80.18 -5.60
C ALA A 9 -10.13 79.28 -4.46
N ARG A 10 -11.43 78.96 -4.49
CA ARG A 10 -12.02 77.97 -3.58
C ARG A 10 -11.44 76.61 -3.96
N TRP A 11 -10.55 76.10 -3.11
CA TRP A 11 -10.15 74.70 -3.10
C TRP A 11 -11.41 73.87 -2.86
N GLN A 12 -12.00 73.40 -3.95
CA GLN A 12 -13.24 72.68 -3.93
C GLN A 12 -12.93 71.28 -3.41
N HIS A 13 -12.99 71.11 -2.08
CA HIS A 13 -12.95 69.80 -1.44
C HIS A 13 -14.12 68.97 -1.96
N ARG A 14 -13.81 68.22 -3.02
CA ARG A 14 -14.66 67.23 -3.66
C ARG A 14 -15.03 66.22 -2.58
N ASN A 15 -16.29 66.27 -2.11
CA ASN A 15 -16.83 65.34 -1.12
C ASN A 15 -16.65 63.91 -1.64
N GLN A 16 -15.57 63.26 -1.21
CA GLN A 16 -15.35 61.85 -1.47
C GLN A 16 -16.32 61.08 -0.58
N THR A 17 -17.43 60.66 -1.16
CA THR A 17 -18.40 59.79 -0.50
C THR A 17 -17.69 58.51 -0.07
N GLY A 18 -17.89 58.11 1.19
CA GLY A 18 -17.11 57.07 1.89
C GLY A 18 -17.36 55.63 1.44
N ALA A 19 -17.37 55.37 0.12
CA ALA A 19 -17.55 54.05 -0.47
C ALA A 19 -16.25 53.23 -0.53
N THR A 20 -15.08 53.85 -0.36
CA THR A 20 -13.76 53.21 -0.46
C THR A 20 -13.59 52.03 0.51
N LEU A 21 -14.07 52.18 1.75
CA LEU A 21 -14.01 51.11 2.76
C LEU A 21 -14.89 49.91 2.38
N LEU A 22 -16.07 50.15 1.81
CA LEU A 22 -16.98 49.09 1.35
C LEU A 22 -16.41 48.36 0.12
N VAL A 23 -15.83 49.09 -0.84
CA VAL A 23 -15.16 48.49 -2.01
C VAL A 23 -13.92 47.69 -1.58
N ALA A 24 -13.12 48.19 -0.63
CA ALA A 24 -11.97 47.47 -0.09
C ALA A 24 -12.39 46.16 0.60
N LEU A 25 -13.48 46.18 1.38
CA LEU A 25 -14.00 44.99 2.06
C LEU A 25 -14.57 43.97 1.05
N MET A 26 -15.28 44.43 0.02
CA MET A 26 -15.74 43.57 -1.09
C MET A 26 -14.57 42.92 -1.83
N MET A 27 -13.51 43.67 -2.16
CA MET A 27 -12.32 43.11 -2.81
C MET A 27 -11.58 42.12 -1.91
N LEU A 28 -11.44 42.41 -0.61
CA LEU A 28 -10.87 41.49 0.38
C LEU A 28 -11.66 40.17 0.46
N LEU A 29 -12.99 40.25 0.47
CA LEU A 29 -13.89 39.09 0.46
C LEU A 29 -13.69 38.23 -0.80
N ILE A 30 -13.62 38.86 -1.98
CA ILE A 30 -13.42 38.15 -3.25
C ILE A 30 -12.05 37.44 -3.26
N ILE A 31 -10.98 38.14 -2.87
CA ILE A 31 -9.61 37.58 -2.81
C ILE A 31 -9.53 36.41 -1.83
N THR A 32 -10.14 36.53 -0.64
CA THR A 32 -10.14 35.45 0.36
C THR A 32 -10.94 34.23 -0.09
N LEU A 33 -12.08 34.40 -0.76
CA LEU A 33 -12.85 33.28 -1.32
C LEU A 33 -12.10 32.55 -2.44
N LEU A 34 -11.40 33.28 -3.32
CA LEU A 34 -10.55 32.69 -4.34
C LEU A 34 -9.39 31.88 -3.72
N ALA A 35 -8.71 32.45 -2.72
CA ALA A 35 -7.63 31.76 -2.01
C ALA A 35 -8.11 30.47 -1.30
N LEU A 36 -9.24 30.53 -0.59
CA LEU A 36 -9.84 29.38 0.09
C LEU A 36 -10.29 28.29 -0.89
N SER A 37 -10.81 28.65 -2.06
CA SER A 37 -11.16 27.70 -3.12
C SER A 37 -9.93 26.93 -3.60
N SER A 38 -8.84 27.64 -3.90
CA SER A 38 -7.55 27.03 -4.30
C SER A 38 -6.99 26.10 -3.23
N MET A 39 -7.02 26.50 -1.95
CA MET A 39 -6.51 25.68 -0.83
C MET A 39 -7.29 24.37 -0.64
N ARG A 40 -8.60 24.34 -0.92
CA ARG A 40 -9.41 23.12 -0.82
C ARG A 40 -9.00 22.05 -1.84
N GLY A 41 -8.62 22.46 -3.06
CA GLY A 41 -8.11 21.54 -4.09
C GLY A 41 -6.80 20.86 -3.65
N VAL A 42 -5.82 21.65 -3.20
CA VAL A 42 -4.50 21.17 -2.75
C VAL A 42 -4.61 20.16 -1.60
N SER A 43 -5.58 20.35 -0.69
CA SER A 43 -5.81 19.44 0.45
C SER A 43 -6.29 18.04 0.02
N LEU A 44 -7.15 17.96 -1.00
CA LEU A 44 -7.62 16.68 -1.55
C LEU A 44 -6.52 15.97 -2.35
N GLU A 45 -5.83 16.71 -3.21
CA GLU A 45 -4.72 16.20 -4.03
C GLU A 45 -3.59 15.63 -3.17
N SER A 46 -3.23 16.32 -2.09
CA SER A 46 -2.24 15.84 -1.10
C SER A 46 -2.62 14.49 -0.47
N ARG A 47 -3.91 14.28 -0.13
CA ARG A 47 -4.39 13.01 0.44
C ARG A 47 -4.39 11.87 -0.57
N ILE A 48 -4.79 12.15 -1.83
CA ILE A 48 -4.77 11.16 -2.92
C ILE A 48 -3.32 10.75 -3.22
N THR A 49 -2.41 11.71 -3.37
CA THR A 49 -0.97 11.47 -3.59
C THR A 49 -0.36 10.70 -2.41
N GLY A 50 -0.78 10.98 -1.17
CA GLY A 50 -0.37 10.23 0.02
C GLY A 50 -0.78 8.75 -0.02
N ASN A 51 -2.05 8.46 -0.35
CA ASN A 51 -2.53 7.07 -0.45
C ASN A 51 -1.85 6.33 -1.62
N LEU A 52 -1.75 6.93 -2.80
CA LEU A 52 -1.05 6.34 -3.95
C LEU A 52 0.43 6.05 -3.64
N ARG A 53 1.11 6.92 -2.88
CA ARG A 53 2.48 6.67 -2.41
C ARG A 53 2.53 5.49 -1.45
N LEU A 54 1.64 5.43 -0.46
CA LEU A 54 1.56 4.31 0.49
C LEU A 54 1.30 2.99 -0.25
N GLN A 55 0.33 2.96 -1.16
CA GLN A 55 0.02 1.77 -1.97
C GLN A 55 1.24 1.29 -2.77
N LYS A 56 1.99 2.21 -3.40
CA LYS A 56 3.24 1.88 -4.11
C LYS A 56 4.33 1.34 -3.18
N THR A 57 4.47 1.89 -1.97
CA THR A 57 5.42 1.35 -0.99
C THR A 57 5.01 -0.06 -0.54
N LEU A 58 3.71 -0.31 -0.28
CA LEU A 58 3.21 -1.62 0.12
C LEU A 58 3.31 -2.66 -1.02
N THR A 59 3.07 -2.30 -2.28
CA THR A 59 3.27 -3.22 -3.42
C THR A 59 4.74 -3.62 -3.57
N ASN A 60 5.66 -2.64 -3.56
CA ASN A 60 7.10 -2.90 -3.65
C ASN A 60 7.61 -3.77 -2.49
N ALA A 61 7.04 -3.58 -1.28
CA ALA A 61 7.34 -4.39 -0.11
C ALA A 61 6.81 -5.83 -0.25
N ALA A 62 5.58 -6.02 -0.74
CA ALA A 62 5.03 -7.35 -1.00
C ALA A 62 5.82 -8.09 -2.09
N GLU A 63 6.24 -7.40 -3.16
CA GLU A 63 7.12 -7.95 -4.20
C GLU A 63 8.49 -8.37 -3.63
N ALA A 64 9.08 -7.57 -2.73
CA ALA A 64 10.30 -7.96 -2.03
C ALA A 64 10.10 -9.22 -1.17
N GLY A 65 8.94 -9.35 -0.50
CA GLY A 65 8.54 -10.56 0.23
C GLY A 65 8.44 -11.79 -0.67
N LEU A 66 7.78 -11.67 -1.82
CA LEU A 66 7.73 -12.73 -2.82
C LEU A 66 9.14 -13.13 -3.27
N ARG A 67 10.00 -12.16 -3.57
CA ARG A 67 11.37 -12.44 -4.03
C ARG A 67 12.23 -13.15 -2.98
N ILE A 68 12.04 -12.84 -1.69
CA ILE A 68 12.67 -13.57 -0.58
C ILE A 68 12.16 -15.01 -0.54
N GLY A 69 10.86 -15.25 -0.70
CA GLY A 69 10.27 -16.59 -0.77
C GLY A 69 10.77 -17.41 -1.95
N GLU A 70 10.89 -16.80 -3.14
CA GLU A 70 11.44 -17.44 -4.35
C GLU A 70 12.91 -17.85 -4.17
N VAL A 71 13.74 -17.00 -3.56
CA VAL A 71 15.13 -17.35 -3.26
C VAL A 71 15.20 -18.44 -2.19
N SER A 72 14.28 -18.43 -1.23
CA SER A 72 14.20 -19.41 -0.14
C SER A 72 13.83 -20.81 -0.62
N ILE A 73 12.84 -20.94 -1.52
CA ILE A 73 12.37 -22.25 -2.00
C ILE A 73 13.42 -23.00 -2.84
N ASN A 74 14.40 -22.28 -3.40
CA ASN A 74 15.57 -22.84 -4.07
C ASN A 74 16.65 -23.38 -3.09
N GLN A 75 16.58 -23.02 -1.80
CA GLN A 75 17.51 -23.48 -0.75
C GLN A 75 16.92 -24.59 0.12
N TRP A 76 15.59 -24.61 0.28
CA TRP A 76 14.86 -25.63 1.00
C TRP A 76 13.48 -25.81 0.37
N GLN A 77 13.03 -27.05 0.19
CA GLN A 77 11.72 -27.34 -0.38
C GLN A 77 10.64 -27.44 0.69
N CYS A 78 9.42 -27.06 0.34
CA CYS A 78 8.29 -27.12 1.25
C CYS A 78 7.65 -28.52 1.22
N THR A 79 8.20 -29.46 2.00
CA THR A 79 7.76 -30.86 2.03
C THR A 79 6.92 -31.22 3.25
N THR A 80 7.06 -30.49 4.36
CA THR A 80 6.31 -30.74 5.60
C THR A 80 5.92 -29.43 6.28
N ILE A 81 4.75 -29.42 6.92
CA ILE A 81 4.26 -28.30 7.74
C ILE A 81 4.86 -28.47 9.13
N ALA A 82 6.10 -28.03 9.28
CA ALA A 82 6.73 -27.82 10.57
C ALA A 82 6.62 -26.33 10.91
N GLY A 83 6.15 -26.01 12.13
CA GLY A 83 6.01 -24.65 12.65
C GLY A 83 7.35 -23.92 12.76
N ASN A 84 7.89 -23.51 11.63
CA ASN A 84 9.21 -22.95 11.44
C ASN A 84 9.12 -21.66 10.63
N THR A 85 9.29 -20.52 11.31
CA THR A 85 9.22 -19.21 10.67
C THR A 85 10.38 -18.94 9.71
N ASN A 86 11.48 -19.70 9.76
CA ASN A 86 12.56 -19.63 8.76
C ASN A 86 12.29 -20.51 7.52
N LYS A 87 11.36 -21.48 7.63
CA LYS A 87 10.90 -22.34 6.54
C LYS A 87 9.36 -22.34 6.50
N PRO A 88 8.73 -21.18 6.23
CA PRO A 88 7.29 -20.99 6.40
C PRO A 88 6.50 -21.83 5.40
N CYS A 89 6.01 -22.98 5.85
CA CYS A 89 5.32 -23.99 5.06
C CYS A 89 3.88 -24.13 5.48
N MET A 90 2.94 -24.07 4.52
CA MET A 90 1.53 -24.32 4.77
C MET A 90 0.92 -25.32 3.78
N ARG A 91 -0.16 -25.97 4.21
CA ARG A 91 -0.98 -26.81 3.34
C ARG A 91 -1.80 -25.92 2.43
N VAL A 92 -2.10 -26.39 1.22
CA VAL A 92 -3.24 -25.86 0.45
C VAL A 92 -4.49 -25.92 1.35
N PRO A 93 -5.18 -24.80 1.59
CA PRO A 93 -6.43 -24.83 2.32
C PRO A 93 -7.48 -25.61 1.53
N THR A 94 -8.12 -26.59 2.19
CA THR A 94 -9.16 -27.42 1.56
C THR A 94 -10.50 -26.69 1.42
N THR A 95 -10.63 -25.51 2.02
CA THR A 95 -11.82 -24.65 1.97
C THR A 95 -11.69 -23.64 0.84
N LEU A 96 -12.37 -23.91 -0.27
CA LEU A 96 -12.46 -22.98 -1.40
C LEU A 96 -13.73 -22.12 -1.29
N VAL A 97 -13.59 -20.84 -1.59
CA VAL A 97 -14.68 -19.86 -1.71
C VAL A 97 -14.61 -19.31 -3.13
N ASN A 98 -15.65 -19.56 -3.94
CA ASN A 98 -15.69 -19.20 -5.36
C ASN A 98 -14.50 -19.72 -6.20
N GLY A 99 -13.87 -20.83 -5.78
CA GLY A 99 -12.76 -21.47 -6.49
C GLY A 99 -11.35 -21.05 -6.05
N ASP A 100 -11.21 -20.09 -5.13
CA ASP A 100 -9.92 -19.72 -4.49
C ASP A 100 -9.96 -20.00 -2.98
N TYR A 101 -8.79 -20.11 -2.34
CA TYR A 101 -8.67 -20.14 -0.90
C TYR A 101 -8.27 -18.77 -0.33
N LEU A 102 -8.73 -18.48 0.87
CA LEU A 102 -8.37 -17.24 1.58
C LEU A 102 -6.87 -17.24 1.95
N PRO A 103 -6.17 -16.09 1.84
CA PRO A 103 -4.79 -15.97 2.30
C PRO A 103 -4.66 -16.32 3.79
N ALA A 104 -3.69 -17.17 4.11
CA ALA A 104 -3.55 -17.81 5.42
C ALA A 104 -2.85 -16.93 6.47
N PHE A 105 -2.83 -15.60 6.30
CA PHE A 105 -2.32 -14.64 7.29
C PHE A 105 -3.29 -14.53 8.47
N THR A 106 -3.07 -15.38 9.49
CA THR A 106 -3.84 -15.38 10.74
C THR A 106 -2.91 -15.66 11.91
N ALA A 107 -3.29 -15.20 13.11
CA ALA A 107 -2.52 -15.44 14.33
C ALA A 107 -2.27 -16.94 14.61
N ALA A 108 -3.20 -17.83 14.22
CA ALA A 108 -3.04 -19.28 14.35
C ALA A 108 -1.92 -19.85 13.47
N ASN A 109 -1.61 -19.20 12.35
CA ASN A 109 -0.59 -19.62 11.40
C ASN A 109 0.78 -18.95 11.62
N SER A 110 0.92 -18.09 12.64
CA SER A 110 2.16 -17.31 12.91
C SER A 110 3.44 -18.16 12.98
N ALA A 111 3.34 -19.43 13.38
CA ALA A 111 4.48 -20.34 13.41
C ALA A 111 4.97 -20.78 12.00
N ASN A 112 4.11 -20.68 10.99
CA ASN A 112 4.37 -21.04 9.59
C ASN A 112 4.46 -19.81 8.67
N ILE A 113 4.69 -18.62 9.24
CA ILE A 113 4.80 -17.35 8.52
C ILE A 113 6.17 -16.73 8.88
N ASN A 114 6.94 -16.34 7.87
CA ASN A 114 8.16 -15.56 8.08
C ASN A 114 7.79 -14.08 8.16
N LEU A 115 8.45 -13.34 9.06
CA LEU A 115 8.25 -11.91 9.26
C LEU A 115 9.55 -11.15 8.98
N VAL A 116 9.46 -10.10 8.16
CA VAL A 116 10.54 -9.15 7.86
C VAL A 116 10.10 -7.77 8.35
N THR A 117 10.73 -7.27 9.40
CA THR A 117 10.35 -6.01 10.11
C THR A 117 11.20 -4.79 9.77
N THR A 118 12.24 -4.97 8.93
CA THR A 118 13.25 -3.94 8.62
C THR A 118 13.07 -3.30 7.24
N TYR A 119 11.96 -3.57 6.56
CA TYR A 119 11.72 -3.06 5.22
C TYR A 119 11.18 -1.62 5.26
N GLN A 120 12.00 -0.68 4.78
CA GLN A 120 11.72 0.75 4.58
C GLN A 120 10.90 1.47 5.68
N TYR A 121 11.57 2.37 6.42
CA TYR A 121 10.89 3.30 7.31
C TYR A 121 9.88 4.17 6.55
N ASN A 122 8.62 4.21 7.02
CA ASN A 122 7.58 5.06 6.45
C ASN A 122 7.41 6.33 7.30
N PRO A 123 7.97 7.49 6.88
CA PRO A 123 7.87 8.74 7.65
C PRO A 123 6.45 9.33 7.70
N ALA A 124 5.51 8.83 6.90
CA ALA A 124 4.12 9.28 6.94
C ALA A 124 3.28 8.57 8.01
N THR A 125 3.69 7.39 8.46
CA THR A 125 3.02 6.62 9.54
C THR A 125 3.87 6.48 10.80
N GLY A 126 5.16 6.77 10.74
CA GLY A 126 6.10 6.62 11.86
C GLY A 126 6.59 5.19 12.09
N ASN A 127 6.10 4.22 11.32
CA ASN A 127 6.40 2.79 11.46
C ASN A 127 7.21 2.26 10.26
N ASN A 128 7.88 1.12 10.42
CA ASN A 128 8.39 0.35 9.28
C ASN A 128 7.22 -0.34 8.55
N VAL A 129 7.45 -0.76 7.30
CA VAL A 129 6.56 -1.71 6.64
C VAL A 129 6.93 -3.12 7.13
N GLU A 130 5.96 -3.82 7.69
CA GLU A 130 6.09 -5.24 8.02
C GLU A 130 5.67 -6.08 6.82
N ILE A 131 6.56 -6.99 6.41
CA ILE A 131 6.28 -7.97 5.36
C ILE A 131 6.16 -9.35 6.02
N GLU A 132 5.10 -10.07 5.69
CA GLU A 132 4.91 -11.47 6.07
C GLU A 132 4.81 -12.34 4.81
N TRP A 133 5.43 -13.51 4.80
CA TRP A 133 5.34 -14.44 3.67
C TRP A 133 5.37 -15.90 4.09
N TYR A 134 4.83 -16.74 3.21
CA TYR A 134 4.80 -18.19 3.36
C TYR A 134 4.78 -18.89 2.00
N VAL A 135 5.03 -20.21 2.03
CA VAL A 135 4.96 -21.08 0.86
C VAL A 135 3.87 -22.14 1.06
N THR A 136 3.08 -22.37 0.02
CA THR A 136 2.10 -23.45 -0.10
C THR A 136 2.58 -24.46 -1.13
N ASP A 137 2.68 -25.74 -0.76
CA ASP A 137 2.93 -26.83 -1.72
C ASP A 137 1.65 -27.18 -2.50
N LEU A 138 1.61 -26.83 -3.79
CA LEU A 138 0.51 -27.19 -4.70
C LEU A 138 0.67 -28.59 -5.29
N LYS A 139 1.80 -29.27 -5.04
CA LYS A 139 2.14 -30.60 -5.58
C LYS A 139 2.17 -30.63 -7.12
N PHE A 140 2.02 -31.82 -7.69
CA PHE A 140 1.96 -32.06 -9.13
C PHE A 140 0.59 -31.66 -9.68
N LEU A 141 0.55 -30.58 -10.47
CA LEU A 141 -0.66 -30.10 -11.15
C LEU A 141 -1.00 -30.91 -12.42
N ASP A 142 0.00 -31.51 -13.07
CA ASP A 142 -0.17 -32.55 -14.08
C ASP A 142 0.12 -33.93 -13.44
N GLY A 143 -0.80 -34.87 -13.60
CA GLY A 143 -0.90 -36.05 -12.73
C GLY A 143 0.22 -37.08 -12.83
N GLN A 144 0.57 -37.63 -11.65
CA GLN A 144 1.37 -38.83 -11.38
C GLN A 144 2.81 -38.87 -11.97
N ALA A 145 3.78 -39.07 -11.09
CA ALA A 145 5.18 -39.28 -11.46
C ALA A 145 5.32 -40.41 -12.50
N GLN A 146 5.99 -40.13 -13.62
CA GLN A 146 6.19 -41.13 -14.67
C GLN A 146 7.13 -42.25 -14.19
N ASN A 147 6.65 -43.49 -14.24
CA ASN A 147 7.42 -44.72 -13.96
C ASN A 147 7.98 -44.79 -12.52
N ASN A 148 9.19 -45.35 -12.35
CA ASN A 148 9.76 -45.90 -11.09
C ASN A 148 9.74 -45.00 -9.84
N CYS A 149 9.46 -43.70 -9.95
CA CYS A 149 9.47 -42.80 -8.79
C CYS A 149 8.35 -43.10 -7.77
N ALA A 150 7.20 -43.61 -8.24
CA ALA A 150 6.17 -44.16 -7.34
C ALA A 150 6.64 -45.40 -6.55
N LEU A 151 7.62 -46.16 -7.07
CA LEU A 151 8.19 -47.35 -6.41
C LEU A 151 9.36 -47.02 -5.48
N LEU A 152 10.03 -45.88 -5.69
CA LEU A 152 11.16 -45.43 -4.86
C LEU A 152 10.73 -44.56 -3.67
N ALA A 153 9.43 -44.28 -3.52
CA ALA A 153 8.88 -43.29 -2.58
C ALA A 153 9.58 -41.92 -2.66
N ARG A 154 10.15 -41.60 -3.83
CA ARG A 154 10.82 -40.34 -4.13
C ARG A 154 9.88 -39.57 -5.04
N ASP A 155 9.41 -38.42 -4.57
CA ASP A 155 8.78 -37.46 -5.46
C ASP A 155 9.77 -37.13 -6.59
N CYS A 156 9.35 -37.37 -7.83
CA CYS A 156 10.10 -37.01 -9.02
C CYS A 156 9.16 -36.29 -9.98
N GLY A 157 9.37 -35.00 -10.16
CA GLY A 157 8.66 -34.23 -11.15
C GLY A 157 8.93 -32.75 -10.98
N ARG A 158 8.02 -31.93 -11.48
CA ARG A 158 8.01 -30.49 -11.21
C ARG A 158 7.03 -30.22 -10.10
N HIS A 159 7.53 -29.85 -8.92
CA HIS A 159 6.71 -29.37 -7.82
C HIS A 159 6.32 -27.93 -8.07
N TYR A 160 5.02 -27.64 -7.95
CA TYR A 160 4.51 -26.29 -8.00
C TYR A 160 4.34 -25.78 -6.57
N TYR A 161 4.95 -24.63 -6.29
CA TYR A 161 4.82 -23.92 -5.02
C TYR A 161 4.11 -22.59 -5.27
N GLU A 162 3.08 -22.27 -4.49
CA GLU A 162 2.58 -20.90 -4.39
C GLU A 162 3.36 -20.19 -3.28
N ILE A 163 3.95 -19.04 -3.59
CA ILE A 163 4.51 -18.14 -2.60
C ILE A 163 3.53 -16.99 -2.45
N THR A 164 3.08 -16.75 -1.21
CA THR A 164 2.17 -15.67 -0.88
C THR A 164 2.84 -14.73 0.11
N ALA A 165 2.88 -13.44 -0.22
CA ALA A 165 3.43 -12.39 0.62
C ALA A 165 2.39 -11.30 0.87
N CYS A 166 2.44 -10.70 2.06
CA CYS A 166 1.64 -9.57 2.47
C CYS A 166 2.55 -8.47 3.02
N ALA A 167 2.24 -7.22 2.68
CA ALA A 167 2.90 -6.05 3.25
C ALA A 167 1.87 -5.06 3.80
N SER A 168 2.17 -4.51 4.97
CA SER A 168 1.29 -3.64 5.74
C SER A 168 2.09 -2.78 6.72
N ASN A 169 1.46 -1.78 7.35
CA ASN A 169 2.04 -0.99 8.44
C ASN A 169 2.00 -1.70 9.81
N VAL A 170 1.36 -2.87 9.85
CA VAL A 170 1.27 -3.82 10.98
C VAL A 170 1.18 -5.25 10.42
N ARG A 171 1.60 -6.27 11.17
CA ARG A 171 1.57 -7.68 10.75
C ARG A 171 0.22 -8.12 10.21
N CYS A 172 0.21 -8.66 8.98
CA CYS A 172 -0.99 -9.13 8.31
C CYS A 172 -1.68 -10.31 9.01
N SER A 173 -0.94 -11.07 9.83
CA SER A 173 -1.41 -12.12 10.72
C SER A 173 -2.13 -11.59 11.97
N SER A 174 -1.85 -10.35 12.37
CA SER A 174 -2.39 -9.71 13.58
C SER A 174 -3.61 -8.83 13.33
N ASP A 175 -3.69 -8.20 12.15
CA ASP A 175 -4.78 -7.29 11.77
C ASP A 175 -5.22 -7.52 10.31
N THR A 176 -6.52 -7.39 10.10
CA THR A 176 -7.22 -7.52 8.81
C THR A 176 -7.90 -6.22 8.38
N THR A 177 -7.91 -5.19 9.23
CA THR A 177 -8.59 -3.90 9.02
C THR A 177 -7.68 -2.82 8.44
N THR A 178 -6.38 -2.85 8.75
CA THR A 178 -5.37 -1.96 8.16
C THR A 178 -5.18 -2.19 6.66
N GLN A 179 -4.84 -1.12 5.96
CA GLN A 179 -4.51 -1.16 4.53
C GLN A 179 -3.28 -2.05 4.30
N ARG A 180 -3.50 -3.18 3.62
CA ARG A 180 -2.49 -4.18 3.28
C ARG A 180 -2.53 -4.55 1.81
N VAL A 181 -1.40 -4.97 1.28
CA VAL A 181 -1.28 -5.54 -0.07
C VAL A 181 -0.88 -7.00 0.07
N ILE A 182 -1.61 -7.89 -0.59
CA ILE A 182 -1.30 -9.32 -0.66
C ILE A 182 -1.02 -9.64 -2.13
N LEU A 183 0.13 -10.27 -2.40
CA LEU A 183 0.51 -10.78 -3.71
C LEU A 183 0.75 -12.29 -3.61
N ARG A 184 0.46 -13.01 -4.69
CA ARG A 184 0.75 -14.43 -4.85
C ARG A 184 1.50 -14.67 -6.15
N THR A 185 2.41 -15.63 -6.16
CA THR A 185 3.12 -16.11 -7.36
C THR A 185 3.22 -17.63 -7.31
N VAL A 186 3.18 -18.29 -8.47
CA VAL A 186 3.36 -19.74 -8.57
C VAL A 186 4.69 -20.01 -9.27
N PHE A 187 5.55 -20.78 -8.62
CA PHE A 187 6.87 -21.16 -9.09
C PHE A 187 7.00 -22.67 -9.20
N ALA A 188 7.68 -23.16 -10.24
CA ALA A 188 7.94 -24.58 -10.43
C ALA A 188 9.40 -24.91 -10.12
N VAL A 189 9.65 -25.77 -9.13
CA VAL A 189 10.97 -26.35 -8.87
C VAL A 189 11.03 -27.71 -9.57
N SER A 190 12.10 -27.96 -10.32
CA SER A 190 12.42 -29.29 -10.83
C SER A 190 13.42 -29.98 -9.89
N ASP A 191 13.10 -31.17 -9.42
CA ASP A 191 14.07 -32.01 -8.73
C ASP A 191 15.11 -32.52 -9.73
N SER A 192 16.40 -32.33 -9.41
CA SER A 192 17.55 -32.89 -10.13
C SER A 192 17.92 -34.27 -9.62
#